data_AF-A0A933GDN9-F1
#
_entry.id   AF-A0A933GDN9-F1
#
_cell.length_a   1.000
_cell.length_b   1.000
_cell.length_c   1.000
_cell.angle_alpha   90.00
_cell.angle_beta   90.00
_cell.angle_gamma   90.00
#
_symmetry.space_group_name_H-M   'P 1'
#
loop_
_entity.id
_entity.type
_entity.pdbx_description
1 polymer ?
#
loop_
_entity_poly.entity_id
_entity_poly.type
_entity_poly.pdbx_seq_one_letter_code
_entity_poly.pdbx_strand_id
1 'polypeptide(L)'
;MADSYEEFEATSLFCPRCRKAVPVRKKLLLVLPTGTKYDYLCAECGAPVGGKVDEDPTEFRRMVPPPRGLPPRARRLPGLRGPGTRAGGREPAP
;
A
#
# COMPACT_ATOMS: atom_id res chain seq x y z
N MET A 1 -20.53 -9.99 -2.86
CA MET A 1 -21.47 -8.85 -2.77
C MET A 1 -20.71 -7.59 -3.08
N ALA A 2 -21.32 -6.74 -3.90
CA ALA A 2 -20.71 -5.63 -4.61
C ALA A 2 -20.54 -4.39 -3.73
N ASP A 3 -19.31 -3.92 -3.62
CA ASP A 3 -19.00 -2.54 -3.26
C ASP A 3 -18.01 -2.03 -4.31
N SER A 4 -18.43 -2.05 -5.58
CA SER A 4 -17.78 -1.30 -6.65
C SER A 4 -18.14 0.18 -6.54
N TYR A 5 -17.98 0.75 -5.34
CA TYR A 5 -17.94 2.19 -5.18
C TYR A 5 -16.56 2.60 -5.69
N GLU A 6 -16.44 2.74 -7.02
CA GLU A 6 -15.29 3.41 -7.61
C GLU A 6 -15.12 4.74 -6.88
N GLU A 7 -13.94 4.95 -6.33
CA GLU A 7 -13.58 6.14 -5.57
C GLU A 7 -14.01 7.38 -6.37
N PHE A 8 -15.06 8.08 -5.92
CA PHE A 8 -15.64 9.19 -6.66
C PHE A 8 -14.64 10.35 -6.67
N GLU A 9 -13.81 10.42 -7.71
CA GLU A 9 -12.94 11.56 -7.95
C GLU A 9 -13.79 12.75 -8.39
N ALA A 10 -13.60 13.91 -7.75
CA ALA A 10 -14.32 15.11 -8.10
C ALA A 10 -13.90 15.59 -9.49
N THR A 11 -14.67 15.24 -10.53
CA THR A 11 -14.38 15.61 -11.93
C THR A 11 -14.53 17.12 -12.16
N SER A 12 -15.31 17.83 -11.33
CA SER A 12 -15.50 19.28 -11.42
C SER A 12 -15.37 19.97 -10.07
N LEU A 13 -14.56 21.03 -10.00
CA LEU A 13 -14.43 21.90 -8.83
C LEU A 13 -14.62 23.36 -9.23
N PHE A 14 -14.99 24.20 -8.26
CA PHE A 14 -15.05 25.64 -8.46
C PHE A 14 -13.63 26.23 -8.54
N CYS A 15 -13.32 26.92 -9.63
CA CYS A 15 -12.05 27.63 -9.75
C CYS A 15 -12.22 29.11 -9.39
N PRO A 16 -11.46 29.67 -8.44
CA PRO A 16 -11.55 31.09 -8.07
C PRO A 16 -11.09 32.03 -9.18
N ARG A 17 -10.25 31.57 -10.13
CA ARG A 17 -9.81 32.39 -11.27
C ARG A 17 -10.83 32.44 -12.40
N CYS A 18 -11.46 31.30 -12.72
CA CYS A 18 -12.48 31.23 -13.77
C CYS A 18 -13.89 31.57 -13.28
N ARG A 19 -14.11 31.60 -11.95
CA ARG A 19 -15.38 31.86 -11.25
C ARG A 19 -16.54 30.97 -11.72
N LYS A 20 -16.23 29.77 -12.19
CA LYS A 20 -17.18 28.77 -12.69
C LYS A 20 -16.75 27.39 -12.20
N ALA A 21 -17.70 26.45 -12.16
CA ALA A 21 -17.39 25.04 -12.02
C ALA A 21 -16.64 24.59 -13.29
N VAL A 22 -15.43 24.10 -13.12
CA VAL A 22 -14.55 23.69 -14.21
C VAL A 22 -14.15 22.23 -14.02
N PRO A 23 -13.91 21.49 -15.11
CA PRO A 23 -13.29 20.18 -15.00
C PRO A 23 -11.88 20.32 -14.42
N VAL A 24 -11.50 19.39 -13.56
CA VAL A 24 -10.19 19.36 -12.92
C VAL A 24 -9.35 18.19 -13.41
N ARG A 25 -8.04 18.39 -13.44
CA ARG A 25 -7.05 17.37 -13.72
C ARG A 25 -6.28 17.06 -12.45
N LYS A 26 -6.26 15.79 -12.06
CA LYS A 26 -5.44 15.29 -10.96
C LYS A 26 -3.99 15.17 -11.43
N LYS A 27 -3.07 15.80 -10.72
CA LYS A 27 -1.62 15.72 -10.98
C LYS A 27 -0.91 15.20 -9.76
N LEU A 28 -0.10 14.15 -9.95
CA LEU A 28 0.77 13.62 -8.90
C LEU A 28 1.77 14.71 -8.48
N LEU A 29 1.73 15.09 -7.20
CA LEU A 29 2.67 16.04 -6.63
C LEU A 29 3.83 15.31 -5.95
N LEU A 30 3.52 14.34 -5.09
CA LEU A 30 4.54 13.65 -4.29
C LEU A 30 4.12 12.24 -3.89
N VAL A 31 5.08 11.32 -3.87
CA VAL A 31 4.89 9.93 -3.41
C VAL A 31 5.52 9.80 -2.03
N LEU A 32 4.71 9.54 -0.99
CA LEU A 32 5.15 9.38 0.40
C LEU A 32 5.03 7.91 0.84
N PRO A 33 5.78 7.50 1.87
CA PRO A 33 5.66 6.15 2.43
C PRO A 33 4.27 5.82 2.99
N THR A 34 3.52 6.84 3.42
CA THR A 34 2.17 6.71 4.00
C THR A 34 1.07 6.82 2.95
N GLY A 35 1.37 7.30 1.74
CA GLY A 35 0.35 7.63 0.76
C GLY A 35 0.87 8.53 -0.36
N THR A 36 0.02 8.82 -1.33
CA THR A 36 0.37 9.58 -2.52
C THR A 36 -0.42 10.90 -2.56
N LYS A 37 0.29 12.02 -2.66
CA LYS A 37 -0.30 13.36 -2.68
C LYS A 37 -0.48 13.86 -4.10
N TYR A 38 -1.68 14.36 -4.38
CA TYR A 38 -2.08 14.90 -5.68
C TYR A 38 -2.63 16.32 -5.54
N ASP A 39 -2.36 17.15 -6.53
CA ASP A 39 -3.01 18.44 -6.71
C ASP A 39 -4.06 18.38 -7.80
N TYR A 40 -5.19 19.04 -7.56
CA TYR A 40 -6.21 19.29 -8.56
C TYR A 40 -5.95 20.63 -9.21
N LEU A 41 -5.73 20.59 -10.51
CA LEU A 41 -5.53 21.78 -11.33
C LEU A 41 -6.76 22.01 -12.21
N CYS A 42 -7.16 23.27 -12.34
CA CYS A 42 -8.17 23.67 -13.32
C CYS A 42 -7.71 23.30 -14.73
N ALA A 43 -8.53 22.56 -15.49
CA ALA A 43 -8.18 22.18 -16.86
C ALA A 43 -8.09 23.38 -17.83
N GLU A 44 -8.78 24.48 -17.51
CA GLU A 44 -8.86 25.67 -18.36
C GLU A 44 -7.67 26.63 -18.10
N CYS A 45 -7.41 26.96 -16.83
CA CYS A 45 -6.42 27.99 -16.46
C CYS A 45 -5.19 27.44 -15.73
N GLY A 46 -5.16 26.15 -15.38
CA GLY A 46 -4.04 25.51 -14.68
C GLY A 46 -3.87 25.91 -13.21
N ALA A 47 -4.77 26.75 -12.66
CA ALA A 47 -4.68 27.17 -11.27
C ALA A 47 -4.94 25.97 -10.32
N PRO A 48 -4.19 25.87 -9.19
CA PRO A 48 -4.49 24.88 -8.16
C PRO A 48 -5.81 25.24 -7.49
N VAL A 49 -6.73 24.29 -7.49
CA VAL A 49 -8.07 24.45 -6.91
C VAL A 49 -8.27 23.61 -5.64
N GLY A 50 -7.38 22.65 -5.40
CA GLY A 50 -7.37 21.82 -4.21
C GLY A 50 -6.31 20.74 -4.30
N GLY A 51 -6.23 19.87 -3.30
CA GLY A 51 -5.38 18.69 -3.31
C GLY A 51 -5.99 17.56 -2.52
N LYS A 52 -5.57 16.33 -2.82
CA LYS A 52 -5.91 15.14 -2.03
C LYS A 52 -4.67 14.32 -1.70
N VAL A 53 -4.77 13.54 -0.64
CA VAL A 53 -3.77 12.52 -0.30
C VAL A 53 -4.51 11.19 -0.31
N ASP A 54 -4.10 10.30 -1.20
CA ASP A 54 -4.58 8.92 -1.22
C ASP A 54 -3.67 8.11 -0.28
N GLU A 55 -4.24 7.40 0.70
CA GLU A 55 -3.48 6.63 1.71
C GLU A 55 -2.90 5.31 1.15
N ASP A 56 -2.66 5.25 -0.15
CA ASP A 56 -2.07 4.10 -0.83
C ASP A 56 -0.54 4.26 -0.95
N PRO A 57 0.25 3.37 -0.31
CA PRO A 57 1.71 3.38 -0.40
C PRO A 57 2.24 2.52 -1.56
N THR A 58 1.39 2.05 -2.48
CA THR A 58 1.79 1.14 -3.57
C THR A 58 2.77 1.82 -4.51
N GLU A 59 2.51 3.08 -4.89
CA GLU A 59 3.42 3.87 -5.73
C GLU A 59 4.79 4.06 -5.07
N PHE A 60 4.82 4.28 -3.75
CA PHE A 60 6.07 4.40 -3.01
C PHE A 60 6.88 3.11 -3.04
N ARG A 61 6.24 1.97 -2.79
CA ARG A 61 6.89 0.65 -2.84
C ARG A 61 7.38 0.27 -4.24
N ARG A 62 6.73 0.79 -5.29
CA ARG A 62 7.17 0.60 -6.68
C ARG A 62 8.43 1.40 -6.99
N MET A 63 8.50 2.65 -6.51
CA MET A 63 9.64 3.52 -6.78
C MET A 63 10.87 3.20 -5.91
N VAL A 64 10.68 2.73 -4.68
CA VAL A 64 11.78 2.48 -3.74
C VAL A 64 12.20 1.01 -3.77
N PRO A 65 13.47 0.68 -4.10
CA PRO A 65 13.95 -0.70 -4.06
C PRO A 65 13.94 -1.23 -2.61
N PRO A 66 13.74 -2.55 -2.40
CA PRO A 66 13.80 -3.12 -1.07
C PRO A 66 15.17 -2.86 -0.43
N PRO A 67 15.25 -2.68 0.91
CA PRO A 67 16.52 -2.52 1.59
C PRO A 67 17.42 -3.71 1.28
N ARG A 68 18.60 -3.43 0.75
CA ARG A 68 19.63 -4.45 0.47
C ARG A 68 20.13 -4.97 1.81
N GLY A 69 19.80 -6.22 2.14
CA GLY A 69 20.26 -6.83 3.40
C GLY A 69 19.30 -7.80 4.08
N LEU A 70 18.10 -8.05 3.53
CA LEU A 70 17.29 -9.14 4.08
C LEU A 70 17.98 -10.47 3.71
N PRO A 71 18.41 -11.29 4.69
CA PRO A 71 18.93 -12.61 4.37
C PRO A 71 17.83 -13.38 3.62
N PRO A 72 18.18 -14.20 2.61
CA PRO A 72 17.20 -15.06 1.97
C PRO A 72 16.51 -15.85 3.09
N ARG A 73 15.18 -15.72 3.19
CA ARG A 73 14.38 -16.45 4.18
C ARG A 73 14.88 -17.89 4.15
N ALA A 74 15.54 -18.32 5.22
CA ALA A 74 16.12 -19.64 5.31
C ALA A 74 15.04 -20.61 4.87
N ARG A 75 15.25 -21.27 3.73
CA ARG A 75 14.40 -22.36 3.28
C ARG A 75 14.21 -23.25 4.51
N ARG A 76 12.94 -23.43 4.93
CA ARG A 76 12.57 -24.32 6.02
C ARG A 76 13.37 -25.61 5.85
N LEU A 77 14.34 -25.86 6.74
CA LEU A 77 15.08 -27.12 6.79
C LEU A 77 14.09 -28.19 7.24
N PRO A 78 13.70 -29.16 6.39
CA PRO A 78 12.97 -30.32 6.84
C PRO A 78 14.01 -31.28 7.44
N GLY A 79 14.09 -31.39 8.76
CA GLY A 79 15.03 -32.36 9.34
C GLY A 79 15.41 -32.25 10.81
N LEU A 80 14.67 -31.55 11.66
CA LEU A 80 14.87 -31.68 13.11
C LEU A 80 14.35 -33.06 13.57
N ARG A 81 15.20 -34.08 13.40
CA ARG A 81 15.04 -35.42 13.96
C ARG A 81 15.16 -35.29 15.48
N GLY A 82 14.04 -35.30 16.18
CA GLY A 82 14.01 -35.26 17.63
C GLY A 82 14.77 -36.45 18.25
N PRO A 83 15.42 -36.28 19.41
CA PRO A 83 16.04 -37.39 20.12
C PRO A 83 14.94 -38.30 20.70
N GLY A 84 14.89 -39.54 20.21
CA GLY A 84 14.03 -40.58 20.75
C GLY A 84 14.42 -40.90 22.19
N THR A 85 13.53 -40.59 23.13
CA THR A 85 13.62 -41.08 24.49
C THR A 85 13.54 -42.60 24.47
N ARG A 86 14.61 -43.24 24.92
CA ARG A 86 14.69 -44.69 25.13
C ARG A 86 13.56 -45.10 26.07
N ALA A 87 12.64 -45.93 25.59
CA ALA A 87 11.76 -46.72 26.42
C ALA A 87 12.61 -47.66 27.28
N GLY A 88 12.76 -47.31 28.57
CA GLY A 88 13.28 -48.21 29.59
C GLY A 88 12.16 -49.15 30.04
N GLY A 89 12.40 -50.45 29.93
CA GLY A 89 11.53 -51.49 30.48
C GLY A 89 11.77 -51.74 31.97
N ARG A 90 10.70 -52.21 32.64
CA ARG A 90 10.56 -53.01 33.88
C ARG A 90 9.15 -52.75 34.43
N GLU A 91 8.35 -53.65 35.00
CA GLU A 91 8.37 -55.09 35.35
C GLU A 91 6.88 -55.46 35.67
N PRO A 92 6.49 -56.66 36.15
CA PRO A 92 5.17 -57.26 35.92
C PRO A 92 4.14 -56.95 37.04
N ALA A 93 2.86 -57.16 36.73
CA ALA A 93 1.75 -57.03 37.66
C ALA A 93 1.60 -58.28 38.56
N PRO A 94 1.15 -58.14 39.82
CA PRO A 94 0.72 -59.25 40.67
C PRO A 94 -0.65 -59.82 40.26
#